data_AF-A0A8T4MKU8-F1
#
_entry.id   AF-A0A8T4MKU8-F1
#
_cell.length_a   1.000
_cell.length_b   1.000
_cell.length_c   1.000
_cell.angle_alpha   90.00
_cell.angle_beta   90.00
_cell.angle_gamma   90.00
#
_symmetry.space_group_name_H-M   'P 1'
#
loop_
_entity.id
_entity.type
_entity.pdbx_description
1 polymer ?
#
loop_
_entity_poly.entity_id
_entity_poly.type
_entity_poly.pdbx_seq_one_letter_code
_entity_poly.pdbx_strand_id
1 'polypeptide(L)'
;MAILEKVMQMKEQGMSEDQIVQSLRQEGIPPKDIEESLSQSKIKYAINPESMQNMGEQPQEFRGDQDYSRSSFQEYSEEAPTPEGAEQMQAPSREYFPEYNAQSMYQEYQSPQPFDIETVNEMIEQAIEEKTESLKKEIISFTRFKENTFIELDEIKKRLDKLENIIGELQISILRKLGEYGNDIHSISREMQATQNTFSKIIDPLTDNIRELREISESIKPSSLKPSSHHPQERQPEKHQEKPVKRSKDDFESFLR
;
A
#
# COMPACT_ATOMS: atom_id res chain seq x y z
N MET A 1 21.85 15.14 0.22
CA MET A 1 21.09 13.87 0.04
C MET A 1 19.63 14.20 0.17
N ALA A 2 18.78 13.64 -0.69
CA ALA A 2 17.34 13.82 -0.58
C ALA A 2 16.83 13.10 0.68
N ILE A 3 15.85 13.68 1.40
CA ILE A 3 15.31 13.12 2.66
C ILE A 3 14.76 11.71 2.42
N LEU A 4 14.11 11.49 1.28
CA LEU A 4 13.64 10.18 0.82
C LEU A 4 14.74 9.11 0.78
N GLU A 5 15.93 9.47 0.29
CA GLU A 5 17.06 8.53 0.18
C GLU A 5 17.55 8.09 1.57
N LYS A 6 17.55 9.02 2.52
CA LYS A 6 17.91 8.77 3.90
C LYS A 6 16.88 7.89 4.63
N VAL A 7 15.58 8.13 4.39
CA VAL A 7 14.50 7.28 4.89
C VAL A 7 14.64 5.84 4.37
N MET A 8 14.91 5.66 3.08
CA MET A 8 15.14 4.32 2.51
C MET A 8 16.36 3.65 3.12
N GLN A 9 17.48 4.38 3.27
CA GLN A 9 18.71 3.84 3.87
C GLN A 9 18.49 3.38 5.32
N MET A 10 17.81 4.18 6.15
CA MET A 10 17.52 3.81 7.53
C MET A 10 16.56 2.61 7.62
N LYS A 11 15.63 2.50 6.68
CA LYS A 11 14.73 1.35 6.57
C LYS A 11 15.45 0.08 6.11
N GLU A 12 16.41 0.18 5.20
CA GLU A 12 17.32 -0.91 4.81
C GLU A 12 18.20 -1.37 5.98
N GLN A 13 18.54 -0.47 6.90
CA GLN A 13 19.23 -0.79 8.16
C GLN A 13 18.31 -1.43 9.21
N GLY A 14 17.01 -1.59 8.93
CA GLY A 14 16.04 -2.21 9.83
C GLY A 14 15.53 -1.30 10.95
N MET A 15 15.69 0.03 10.83
CA MET A 15 15.11 0.96 11.81
C MET A 15 13.59 1.00 11.70
N SER A 16 12.90 1.15 12.83
CA SER A 16 11.46 1.37 12.84
C SER A 16 11.12 2.79 12.36
N GLU A 17 9.90 3.00 11.85
CA GLU A 17 9.47 4.33 11.38
C GLU A 17 9.58 5.39 12.48
N ASP A 18 9.27 5.05 13.74
CA ASP A 18 9.42 5.96 14.88
C ASP A 18 10.88 6.35 15.13
N GLN A 19 11.81 5.41 14.98
CA GLN A 19 13.25 5.67 15.11
C GLN A 19 13.75 6.58 13.98
N ILE A 20 13.24 6.37 12.76
CA ILE A 20 13.56 7.20 11.59
C ILE A 20 13.06 8.64 11.82
N VAL A 21 11.82 8.81 12.29
CA VAL A 21 11.26 10.14 12.61
C VAL A 21 12.10 10.85 13.67
N GLN A 22 12.50 10.16 14.73
CA GLN A 22 13.34 10.74 15.78
C GLN A 22 14.72 11.13 15.27
N SER A 23 15.36 10.29 14.45
CA SER A 23 16.67 10.59 13.88
C SER A 23 16.63 11.79 12.94
N LEU A 24 15.62 11.88 12.06
CA LEU A 24 15.49 13.00 11.11
C LEU A 24 15.12 14.31 11.82
N ARG A 25 14.34 14.25 12.91
CA ARG A 25 14.07 15.42 13.76
C ARG A 25 15.33 15.95 14.45
N GLN A 26 16.21 15.07 14.94
CA GLN A 26 17.49 15.46 15.55
C GLN A 26 18.41 16.19 14.56
N GLU A 27 18.25 15.91 13.27
CA GLU A 27 18.98 16.58 12.18
C GLU A 27 18.34 17.90 11.73
N GLY A 28 17.24 18.31 12.38
CA GLY A 28 16.56 19.56 12.08
C GLY A 28 15.65 19.50 10.85
N ILE A 29 15.26 18.31 10.40
CA ILE A 29 14.36 18.16 9.25
C ILE A 29 12.92 18.47 9.69
N PRO A 30 12.16 19.30 8.93
CA PRO A 30 10.78 19.63 9.25
C PRO A 30 9.88 18.39 9.32
N PRO A 31 8.92 18.32 10.27
CA PRO A 31 8.00 17.17 10.39
C PRO A 31 7.23 16.85 9.11
N LYS A 32 6.82 17.88 8.36
CA LYS A 32 6.10 17.74 7.09
C LYS A 32 6.92 16.96 6.05
N ASP A 33 8.19 17.31 5.90
CA ASP A 33 9.08 16.68 4.91
C ASP A 33 9.41 15.23 5.29
N ILE A 34 9.42 14.92 6.60
CA ILE A 34 9.60 13.56 7.13
C ILE A 34 8.38 12.70 6.78
N GLU A 35 7.17 13.19 7.04
CA GLU A 35 5.91 12.49 6.75
C GLU A 35 5.74 12.26 5.24
N GLU A 36 6.07 13.27 4.43
CA GLU A 36 6.05 13.16 2.98
C GLU A 36 7.05 12.11 2.48
N SER A 37 8.30 12.16 2.97
CA SER A 37 9.34 11.20 2.58
C SER A 37 9.03 9.77 3.02
N LEU A 38 8.43 9.58 4.21
CA LEU A 38 7.96 8.28 4.67
C LEU A 38 6.84 7.73 3.78
N SER A 39 5.86 8.57 3.43
CA SER A 39 4.76 8.20 2.53
C SER A 39 5.27 7.81 1.15
N GLN A 40 6.16 8.63 0.56
CA GLN A 40 6.80 8.34 -0.72
C GLN A 40 7.63 7.05 -0.66
N SER A 41 8.33 6.78 0.45
CA SER A 41 9.09 5.53 0.61
C SER A 41 8.17 4.30 0.60
N LYS A 42 7.03 4.34 1.31
CA LYS A 42 6.04 3.24 1.34
C LYS A 42 5.53 2.91 -0.06
N ILE A 43 5.21 3.94 -0.84
CA ILE A 43 4.76 3.79 -2.22
C ILE A 43 5.87 3.16 -3.08
N LYS A 44 7.11 3.63 -2.94
CA LYS A 44 8.25 3.13 -3.72
C LYS A 44 8.57 1.66 -3.40
N TYR A 45 8.42 1.22 -2.15
CA TYR A 45 8.54 -0.20 -1.78
C TYR A 45 7.40 -1.06 -2.34
N ALA A 46 6.17 -0.54 -2.34
CA ALA A 46 5.02 -1.27 -2.89
C ALA A 46 5.08 -1.45 -4.41
N ILE A 47 5.70 -0.50 -5.13
CA ILE A 47 5.85 -0.54 -6.59
C ILE A 47 6.99 -1.45 -7.03
N ASN A 48 8.00 -1.69 -6.18
CA ASN A 48 9.17 -2.49 -6.53
C ASN A 48 9.34 -3.75 -5.66
N PRO A 49 8.46 -4.77 -5.83
CA PRO A 49 8.45 -5.98 -5.01
C PRO A 49 9.72 -6.85 -5.16
N GLU A 50 10.54 -6.64 -6.20
CA GLU A 50 11.81 -7.37 -6.38
C GLU A 50 12.84 -7.07 -5.27
N SER A 51 12.69 -5.97 -4.54
CA SER A 51 13.57 -5.61 -3.42
C SER A 51 13.28 -6.37 -2.12
N MET A 52 12.19 -7.15 -2.04
CA MET A 52 11.86 -7.96 -0.86
C MET A 52 12.49 -9.35 -0.84
N GLN A 53 13.13 -9.79 -1.93
CA GLN A 53 13.60 -11.18 -2.04
C GLN A 53 14.91 -11.48 -1.29
N ASN A 54 15.48 -10.50 -0.58
CA ASN A 54 16.78 -10.63 0.10
C ASN A 54 16.76 -10.26 1.60
N MET A 55 15.59 -9.98 2.18
CA MET A 55 15.46 -9.96 3.65
C MET A 55 15.25 -11.40 4.13
N GLY A 56 16.32 -11.97 4.68
CA GLY A 56 16.35 -13.33 5.19
C GLY A 56 15.18 -13.63 6.13
N GLU A 57 14.58 -14.78 5.89
CA GLU A 57 13.56 -15.42 6.72
C GLU A 57 14.08 -15.58 8.15
N GLN A 58 13.71 -14.66 9.05
CA GLN A 58 13.55 -15.00 10.46
C GLN A 58 12.06 -15.24 10.71
N PRO A 59 11.66 -16.45 11.13
CA PRO A 59 10.29 -16.72 11.50
C PRO A 59 10.00 -16.00 12.83
N GLN A 60 9.40 -14.81 12.75
CA GLN A 60 8.74 -14.19 13.90
C GLN A 60 7.39 -14.86 14.09
N GLU A 61 7.26 -15.61 15.19
CA GLU A 61 5.99 -16.08 15.72
C GLU A 61 5.04 -14.91 15.93
N PHE A 62 3.92 -14.97 15.22
CA PHE A 62 2.80 -14.05 15.28
C PHE A 62 2.17 -14.10 16.68
N ARG A 63 2.42 -13.07 17.49
CA ARG A 63 1.59 -12.74 18.66
C ARG A 63 0.77 -11.50 18.32
N GLY A 64 -0.54 -11.66 18.44
CA GLY A 64 -1.56 -10.74 17.93
C GLY A 64 -1.60 -9.36 18.58
N ASP A 65 -2.55 -8.59 18.03
CA ASP A 65 -2.87 -7.19 18.30
C ASP A 65 -1.90 -6.17 17.72
N GLN A 66 -2.13 -5.79 16.45
CA GLN A 66 -1.92 -4.41 16.05
C GLN A 66 -2.82 -4.00 14.87
N ASP A 67 -3.78 -3.17 15.26
CA ASP A 67 -4.64 -2.29 14.49
C ASP A 67 -3.82 -1.45 13.48
N TYR A 68 -4.00 -1.71 12.19
CA TYR A 68 -3.53 -0.84 11.12
C TYR A 68 -4.71 -0.44 10.24
N SER A 69 -5.31 0.68 10.62
CA SER A 69 -6.18 1.49 9.77
C SER A 69 -5.39 1.97 8.54
N ARG A 70 -5.69 1.34 7.39
CA ARG A 70 -5.20 1.70 6.06
C ARG A 70 -5.97 2.93 5.56
N SER A 71 -5.45 4.12 5.82
CA SER A 71 -5.97 5.37 5.27
C SER A 71 -5.76 5.42 3.75
N SER A 72 -6.86 5.28 3.01
CA SER A 72 -6.96 5.64 1.60
C SER A 72 -6.85 7.16 1.43
N PHE A 73 -5.86 7.59 0.66
CA PHE A 73 -5.64 8.97 0.24
C PHE A 73 -6.84 9.44 -0.60
N GLN A 74 -7.48 10.51 -0.15
CA GLN A 74 -8.52 11.22 -0.87
C GLN A 74 -7.83 12.36 -1.62
N GLU A 75 -7.84 12.26 -2.95
CA GLU A 75 -7.39 13.27 -3.90
C GLU A 75 -8.25 14.53 -3.72
N TYR A 76 -7.70 15.53 -3.04
CA TYR A 76 -8.29 16.88 -2.99
C TYR A 76 -7.49 17.79 -3.92
N SER A 77 -8.18 18.26 -4.95
CA SER A 77 -7.82 19.42 -5.75
C SER A 77 -7.80 20.65 -4.84
N GLU A 78 -6.63 21.25 -4.66
CA GLU A 78 -6.47 22.55 -4.00
C GLU A 78 -6.74 23.66 -5.03
N GLU A 79 -7.93 24.25 -4.96
CA GLU A 79 -8.26 25.53 -5.56
C GLU A 79 -7.68 26.62 -4.66
N ALA A 80 -6.79 27.45 -5.22
CA ALA A 80 -6.03 28.45 -4.50
C ALA A 80 -6.93 29.59 -3.95
N PRO A 81 -6.89 29.90 -2.65
CA PRO A 81 -7.30 31.19 -2.14
C PRO A 81 -6.09 32.14 -2.16
N THR A 82 -6.20 33.19 -2.97
CA THR A 82 -5.34 34.38 -2.93
C THR A 82 -5.30 34.99 -1.53
N PRO A 83 -4.12 35.15 -0.90
CA PRO A 83 -3.96 35.98 0.29
C PRO A 83 -3.85 37.45 -0.15
N GLU A 84 -4.89 38.21 0.15
CA GLU A 84 -4.87 39.66 0.14
C GLU A 84 -4.35 40.15 1.50
N GLY A 85 -3.29 40.97 1.49
CA GLY A 85 -2.92 41.80 2.64
C GLY A 85 -1.85 41.26 3.58
N ALA A 86 -0.58 41.52 3.26
CA ALA A 86 0.44 41.78 4.28
C ALA A 86 1.47 42.76 3.72
N GLU A 87 1.41 43.98 4.25
CA GLU A 87 2.34 45.08 4.02
C GLU A 87 3.78 44.67 4.30
N GLN A 88 4.68 44.87 3.33
CA GLN A 88 6.12 44.84 3.55
C GLN A 88 6.72 46.23 3.31
N MET A 89 7.18 46.80 4.42
CA MET A 89 8.40 47.58 4.63
C MET A 89 9.04 48.26 3.41
N GLN A 90 8.67 49.54 3.31
CA GLN A 90 9.51 50.72 3.05
C GLN A 90 11.05 50.52 3.13
N ALA A 91 11.72 50.79 2.02
CA ALA A 91 13.12 51.23 1.98
C ALA A 91 13.19 52.49 1.09
N PRO A 92 13.70 53.65 1.59
CA PRO A 92 13.66 54.88 0.83
C PRO A 92 14.86 55.02 -0.11
N SER A 93 14.58 55.03 -1.41
CA SER A 93 15.50 55.49 -2.45
C SER A 93 15.60 57.01 -2.40
N ARG A 94 16.83 57.52 -2.28
CA ARG A 94 17.16 58.95 -2.41
C ARG A 94 16.72 59.47 -3.78
N GLU A 95 15.86 60.48 -3.78
CA GLU A 95 15.55 61.26 -4.98
C GLU A 95 15.86 62.73 -4.76
N TYR A 96 16.41 63.31 -5.82
CA TYR A 96 17.07 64.61 -5.91
C TYR A 96 16.08 65.77 -5.72
N PHE A 97 16.53 66.81 -5.03
CA PHE A 97 15.86 68.12 -4.90
C PHE A 97 15.55 68.77 -6.27
N PRO A 98 14.45 69.53 -6.32
CA PRO A 98 14.62 70.94 -6.68
C PRO A 98 13.99 71.89 -5.66
N GLU A 99 14.81 72.89 -5.36
CA GLU A 99 14.57 74.12 -4.64
C GLU A 99 13.43 74.93 -5.28
N TYR A 100 12.32 75.15 -4.57
CA TYR A 100 11.41 76.27 -4.85
C TYR A 100 10.73 76.79 -3.58
N ASN A 101 11.18 78.00 -3.22
CA ASN A 101 10.40 79.15 -2.78
C ASN A 101 9.59 79.08 -1.48
N ALA A 102 10.11 79.80 -0.49
CA ALA A 102 9.45 80.15 0.75
C ALA A 102 8.29 81.14 0.50
N GLN A 103 7.09 80.77 0.92
CA GLN A 103 6.07 81.77 1.25
C GLN A 103 5.20 81.31 2.43
N SER A 104 5.55 81.90 3.57
CA SER A 104 4.79 82.15 4.78
C SER A 104 3.26 81.93 4.68
N MET A 105 2.75 80.91 5.38
CA MET A 105 1.40 80.94 5.91
C MET A 105 1.40 80.26 7.29
N TYR A 106 1.34 81.09 8.33
CA TYR A 106 0.97 80.65 9.67
C TYR A 106 -0.47 80.14 9.61
N GLN A 107 -0.65 78.82 9.61
CA GLN A 107 -1.95 78.23 9.88
C GLN A 107 -2.10 78.09 11.40
N GLU A 108 -2.99 78.93 11.90
CA GLU A 108 -3.50 79.01 13.25
C GLU A 108 -3.97 77.62 13.73
N TYR A 109 -3.31 77.10 14.76
CA TYR A 109 -3.72 75.89 15.48
C TYR A 109 -5.09 76.16 16.11
N GLN A 110 -6.17 75.74 15.45
CA GLN A 110 -7.44 75.57 16.11
C GLN A 110 -7.29 74.46 17.15
N SER A 111 -7.46 74.83 18.42
CA SER A 111 -7.54 73.91 19.54
C SER A 111 -8.60 72.84 19.23
N PRO A 112 -8.28 71.54 19.34
CA PRO A 112 -9.27 70.49 19.16
C PRO A 112 -10.40 70.70 20.18
N GLN A 113 -11.62 70.72 19.67
CA GLN A 113 -12.84 70.69 20.47
C GLN A 113 -12.74 69.51 21.45
N PRO A 114 -13.11 69.67 22.74
CA PRO A 114 -13.22 68.52 23.63
C PRO A 114 -14.27 67.57 23.03
N PHE A 115 -13.82 66.42 22.54
CA PHE A 115 -14.75 65.34 22.23
C PHE A 115 -15.51 65.03 23.51
N ASP A 116 -16.83 65.12 23.43
CA ASP A 116 -17.69 64.85 24.56
C ASP A 116 -17.53 63.37 24.95
N ILE A 117 -17.15 63.11 26.19
CA ILE A 117 -16.86 61.76 26.70
C ILE A 117 -18.11 60.88 26.56
N GLU A 118 -19.30 61.49 26.60
CA GLU A 118 -20.59 60.82 26.38
C GLU A 118 -20.69 60.23 24.97
N THR A 119 -20.25 60.95 23.93
CA THR A 119 -20.24 60.44 22.55
C THR A 119 -19.24 59.29 22.37
N VAL A 120 -18.09 59.37 23.04
CA VAL A 120 -17.10 58.28 23.01
C VAL A 120 -17.65 57.03 23.71
N ASN A 121 -18.34 57.20 24.84
CA ASN A 121 -18.97 56.07 25.54
C ASN A 121 -20.09 55.44 24.70
N GLU A 122 -20.93 56.23 24.03
CA GLU A 122 -21.97 55.70 23.14
C GLU A 122 -21.37 54.90 21.98
N MET A 123 -20.29 55.40 21.36
CA MET A 123 -19.56 54.65 20.31
C MET A 123 -18.95 53.35 20.84
N ILE A 124 -18.44 53.36 22.08
CA ILE A 124 -17.88 52.16 22.72
C ILE A 124 -18.99 51.15 23.03
N GLU A 125 -20.11 51.59 23.60
CA GLU A 125 -21.25 50.71 23.91
C GLU A 125 -21.81 50.06 22.65
N GLN A 126 -21.99 50.85 21.58
CA GLN A 126 -22.44 50.35 20.28
C GLN A 126 -21.45 49.33 19.70
N ALA A 127 -20.14 49.60 19.77
CA ALA A 127 -19.11 48.68 19.30
C ALA A 127 -19.09 47.37 20.12
N ILE A 128 -19.30 47.44 21.44
CA ILE A 128 -19.39 46.26 22.31
C ILE A 128 -20.64 45.45 21.97
N GLU A 129 -21.79 46.09 21.76
CA GLU A 129 -23.03 45.41 21.39
C GLU A 129 -22.90 44.70 20.04
N GLU A 130 -22.33 45.37 19.03
CA GLU A 130 -22.10 44.78 17.71
C GLU A 130 -21.17 43.56 17.78
N LYS A 131 -20.05 43.66 18.52
CA LYS A 131 -19.12 42.54 18.70
C LYS A 131 -19.74 41.40 19.50
N THR A 132 -20.57 41.70 20.50
CA THR A 132 -21.27 40.70 21.30
C THR A 132 -22.30 39.93 20.46
N GLU A 133 -23.06 40.62 19.63
CA GLU A 133 -24.02 39.99 18.72
C GLU A 133 -23.33 39.17 17.63
N SER A 134 -22.17 39.62 17.12
CA SER A 134 -21.35 38.83 16.20
C SER A 134 -20.85 37.54 16.85
N LEU A 135 -20.28 37.63 18.05
CA LEU A 135 -19.76 36.48 18.81
C LEU A 135 -20.87 35.47 19.13
N LYS A 136 -22.07 35.94 19.49
CA LYS A 136 -23.23 35.09 19.71
C LYS A 136 -23.64 34.33 18.45
N LYS A 137 -23.61 34.97 17.28
CA LYS A 137 -23.89 34.30 15.99
C LYS A 137 -22.86 33.22 15.68
N GLU A 138 -21.58 33.48 15.93
CA GLU A 138 -20.50 32.50 15.75
C GLU A 138 -20.62 31.31 16.70
N ILE A 139 -21.01 31.52 17.97
CA ILE A 139 -21.27 30.42 18.91
C ILE A 139 -22.44 29.55 18.43
N ILE A 140 -23.49 30.16 17.89
CA ILE A 140 -24.64 29.42 17.34
C ILE A 140 -24.22 28.62 16.09
N SER A 141 -23.47 29.22 15.17
CA SER A 141 -22.99 28.51 13.97
C SER A 141 -22.04 27.37 14.34
N PHE A 142 -21.15 27.58 15.31
CA PHE A 142 -20.26 26.55 15.83
C PHE A 142 -21.03 25.40 16.50
N THR A 143 -22.09 25.71 17.25
CA THR A 143 -22.95 24.70 17.87
C THR A 143 -23.66 23.85 16.81
N ARG A 144 -24.17 24.47 15.75
CA ARG A 144 -24.80 23.75 14.62
C ARG A 144 -23.80 22.91 13.85
N PHE A 145 -22.60 23.45 13.61
CA PHE A 145 -21.51 22.70 12.99
C PHE A 145 -21.18 21.45 13.82
N LYS A 146 -21.00 21.61 15.13
CA LYS A 146 -20.79 20.50 16.07
C LYS A 146 -21.89 19.45 15.95
N GLU A 147 -23.16 19.85 15.98
CA GLU A 147 -24.30 18.93 15.87
C GLU A 147 -24.33 18.17 14.54
N ASN A 148 -24.11 18.86 13.42
CA ASN A 148 -24.03 18.23 12.10
C ASN A 148 -22.87 17.23 12.01
N THR A 149 -21.68 17.59 12.52
CA THR A 149 -20.53 16.68 12.55
C THR A 149 -20.81 15.44 13.42
N PHE A 150 -21.54 15.57 14.53
CA PHE A 150 -21.93 14.42 15.34
C PHE A 150 -22.89 13.49 14.61
N ILE A 151 -23.84 14.03 13.83
CA ILE A 151 -24.76 13.24 13.01
C ILE A 151 -23.99 12.49 11.92
N GLU A 152 -23.11 13.18 11.19
CA GLU A 152 -22.28 12.54 10.14
C GLU A 152 -21.36 11.46 10.72
N LEU A 153 -20.76 11.70 11.90
CA LEU A 153 -19.91 10.72 12.57
C LEU A 153 -20.70 9.48 13.01
N ASP A 154 -21.93 9.66 13.50
CA ASP A 154 -22.82 8.55 13.85
C ASP A 154 -23.23 7.73 12.61
N GLU A 155 -23.50 8.40 11.48
CA GLU A 155 -23.77 7.73 10.21
C GLU A 155 -22.55 6.94 9.69
N ILE A 156 -21.35 7.53 9.78
CA ILE A 156 -20.10 6.83 9.42
C ILE A 156 -19.91 5.60 10.30
N LYS A 157 -20.14 5.71 11.61
CA LYS A 157 -20.05 4.57 12.53
C LYS A 157 -21.02 3.45 12.14
N LYS A 158 -22.29 3.78 11.88
CA LYS A 158 -23.29 2.79 11.42
C LYS A 158 -22.88 2.11 10.12
N ARG A 159 -22.29 2.86 9.18
CA ARG A 159 -21.78 2.30 7.92
C ARG A 159 -20.58 1.39 8.16
N LEU A 160 -19.70 1.73 9.10
CA LEU A 160 -18.54 0.90 9.48
C LEU A 160 -19.00 -0.42 10.11
N ASP A 161 -19.95 -0.37 11.05
CA ASP A 161 -20.54 -1.57 11.67
C ASP A 161 -21.17 -2.48 10.60
N LYS A 162 -21.84 -1.90 9.60
CA LYS A 162 -22.40 -2.67 8.47
C LYS A 162 -21.30 -3.31 7.61
N LEU A 163 -20.20 -2.59 7.34
CA LEU A 163 -19.07 -3.12 6.59
C LEU A 163 -18.39 -4.27 7.34
N GLU A 164 -18.21 -4.14 8.66
CA GLU A 164 -17.67 -5.20 9.52
C GLU A 164 -18.51 -6.46 9.42
N ASN A 165 -19.83 -6.34 9.51
CA ASN A 165 -20.75 -7.48 9.36
C ASN A 165 -20.64 -8.14 7.98
N ILE A 166 -20.58 -7.37 6.89
CA ILE A 166 -20.42 -7.90 5.53
C ILE A 166 -19.07 -8.63 5.38
N ILE A 167 -17.99 -8.08 5.95
CA ILE A 167 -16.68 -8.72 5.94
C ILE A 167 -16.72 -10.04 6.72
N GLY A 168 -17.37 -10.06 7.89
CA GLY A 168 -17.57 -11.29 8.66
C GLY A 168 -18.33 -12.36 7.89
N GLU A 169 -19.44 -12.01 7.24
CA GLU A 169 -20.20 -12.92 6.39
C GLU A 169 -19.37 -13.45 5.20
N LEU A 170 -18.60 -12.56 4.56
CA LEU A 170 -17.71 -12.92 3.46
C LEU A 170 -16.63 -13.92 3.92
N GLN A 171 -15.99 -13.69 5.07
CA GLN A 171 -15.00 -14.61 5.64
C GLN A 171 -15.60 -15.98 5.90
N ILE A 172 -16.79 -16.05 6.50
CA ILE A 172 -17.51 -17.31 6.74
C ILE A 172 -17.83 -18.03 5.41
N SER A 173 -18.27 -17.27 4.40
CA SER A 173 -18.57 -17.82 3.07
C SER A 173 -17.33 -18.40 2.39
N ILE A 174 -16.19 -17.69 2.44
CA ILE A 174 -14.92 -18.15 1.89
C ILE A 174 -14.43 -19.41 2.63
N LEU A 175 -14.48 -19.43 3.96
CA LEU A 175 -14.11 -20.61 4.76
C LEU A 175 -14.98 -21.83 4.42
N ARG A 176 -16.30 -21.63 4.27
CA ARG A 176 -17.22 -22.69 3.85
C ARG A 176 -16.88 -23.21 2.46
N LYS A 177 -16.63 -22.33 1.50
CA LYS A 177 -16.26 -22.70 0.13
C LYS A 177 -14.92 -23.43 0.06
N LEU A 178 -13.93 -23.02 0.85
CA LEU A 178 -12.66 -23.73 0.98
C LEU A 178 -12.84 -25.12 1.59
N GLY A 179 -13.70 -25.25 2.60
CA GLY A 179 -14.07 -26.54 3.19
C GLY A 179 -14.76 -27.47 2.19
N GLU A 180 -15.72 -26.96 1.43
CA GLU A 180 -16.39 -27.68 0.32
C GLU A 180 -15.35 -28.15 -0.71
N TYR A 181 -14.47 -27.26 -1.15
CA TYR A 181 -13.42 -27.58 -2.12
C TYR A 181 -12.41 -28.63 -1.60
N GLY A 182 -12.04 -28.56 -0.31
CA GLY A 182 -11.22 -29.59 0.32
C GLY A 182 -11.88 -30.96 0.32
N ASN A 183 -13.19 -31.02 0.59
CA ASN A 183 -13.97 -32.25 0.52
C ASN A 183 -14.05 -32.81 -0.92
N ASP A 184 -14.25 -31.93 -1.91
CA ASP A 184 -14.29 -32.30 -3.32
C ASP A 184 -12.94 -32.87 -3.78
N ILE A 185 -11.83 -32.22 -3.41
CA ILE A 185 -10.47 -32.74 -3.67
C ILE A 185 -10.28 -34.13 -3.05
N HIS A 186 -10.74 -34.34 -1.81
CA HIS A 186 -10.65 -35.65 -1.18
C HIS A 186 -11.50 -36.70 -1.90
N SER A 187 -12.68 -36.35 -2.42
CA SER A 187 -13.48 -37.25 -3.24
C SER A 187 -12.78 -37.63 -4.54
N ILE A 188 -12.28 -36.63 -5.27
CA ILE A 188 -11.52 -36.82 -6.52
C ILE A 188 -10.29 -37.70 -6.25
N SER A 189 -9.57 -37.47 -5.14
CA SER A 189 -8.41 -38.29 -4.76
C SER A 189 -8.78 -39.77 -4.57
N ARG A 190 -9.91 -40.05 -3.91
CA ARG A 190 -10.42 -41.43 -3.73
C ARG A 190 -10.83 -42.07 -5.06
N GLU A 191 -11.52 -41.33 -5.92
CA GLU A 191 -11.90 -41.81 -7.25
C GLU A 191 -10.68 -42.06 -8.15
N MET A 192 -9.68 -41.19 -8.08
CA MET A 192 -8.41 -41.34 -8.79
C MET A 192 -7.66 -42.59 -8.31
N GLN A 193 -7.60 -42.83 -7.00
CA GLN A 193 -7.04 -44.06 -6.44
C GLN A 193 -7.81 -45.30 -6.89
N ALA A 194 -9.14 -45.26 -6.89
CA ALA A 194 -9.97 -46.37 -7.37
C ALA A 194 -9.74 -46.66 -8.86
N THR A 195 -9.58 -45.60 -9.67
CA THR A 195 -9.28 -45.70 -11.10
C THR A 195 -7.88 -46.28 -11.31
N GLN A 196 -6.87 -45.82 -10.55
CA GLN A 196 -5.52 -46.37 -10.56
C GLN A 196 -5.51 -47.86 -10.22
N ASN A 197 -6.23 -48.25 -9.16
CA ASN A 197 -6.36 -49.65 -8.76
C ASN A 197 -7.03 -50.51 -9.84
N THR A 198 -8.03 -49.96 -10.51
CA THR A 198 -8.71 -50.65 -11.63
C THR A 198 -7.78 -50.81 -12.83
N PHE A 199 -7.00 -49.77 -13.13
CA PHE A 199 -6.02 -49.80 -14.19
C PHE A 199 -4.91 -50.81 -13.93
N SER A 200 -4.35 -50.86 -12.72
CA SER A 200 -3.38 -51.89 -12.31
C SER A 200 -3.95 -53.30 -12.50
N LYS A 201 -5.19 -53.54 -12.05
CA LYS A 201 -5.86 -54.84 -12.24
C LYS A 201 -6.05 -55.24 -13.70
N ILE A 202 -6.07 -54.30 -14.65
CA ILE A 202 -6.19 -54.59 -16.09
C ILE A 202 -4.82 -54.71 -16.74
N ILE A 203 -3.88 -53.82 -16.40
CA ILE A 203 -2.53 -53.79 -16.98
C ILE A 203 -1.70 -54.99 -16.54
N ASP A 204 -1.77 -55.39 -15.28
CA ASP A 204 -0.90 -56.46 -14.76
C ASP A 204 -1.16 -57.78 -15.51
N PRO A 205 -2.41 -58.29 -15.62
CA PRO A 205 -2.67 -59.52 -16.38
C PRO A 205 -2.36 -59.38 -17.87
N LEU A 206 -2.56 -58.19 -18.46
CA LEU A 206 -2.33 -57.97 -19.88
C LEU A 206 -0.82 -58.00 -20.18
N THR A 207 -0.01 -57.46 -19.28
CA THR A 207 1.45 -57.51 -19.33
C THR A 207 1.96 -58.94 -19.12
N ASP A 208 1.40 -59.67 -18.16
CA ASP A 208 1.72 -61.08 -17.90
C ASP A 208 1.37 -61.96 -19.09
N ASN A 209 0.17 -61.81 -19.67
CA ASN A 209 -0.25 -62.53 -20.86
C ASN A 209 0.66 -62.26 -22.07
N ILE A 210 1.09 -61.01 -22.29
CA ILE A 210 2.04 -60.67 -23.36
C ILE A 210 3.39 -61.37 -23.13
N ARG A 211 3.85 -61.44 -21.87
CA ARG A 211 5.10 -62.10 -21.50
C ARG A 211 5.03 -63.61 -21.71
N GLU A 212 3.94 -64.24 -21.30
CA GLU A 212 3.69 -65.67 -21.54
C GLU A 212 3.60 -65.99 -23.04
N LEU A 213 2.88 -65.18 -23.82
CA LEU A 213 2.80 -65.33 -25.29
C LEU A 213 4.18 -65.23 -25.95
N ARG A 214 5.04 -64.35 -25.45
CA ARG A 214 6.42 -64.24 -25.93
C ARG A 214 7.25 -65.48 -25.60
N GLU A 215 7.15 -66.03 -24.40
CA GLU A 215 7.83 -67.30 -24.03
C GLU A 215 7.34 -68.49 -24.86
N ILE A 216 6.03 -68.58 -25.12
CA ILE A 216 5.44 -69.58 -26.01
C ILE A 216 5.97 -69.40 -27.43
N SER A 217 6.05 -68.17 -27.93
CA SER A 217 6.61 -67.88 -29.25
C SER A 217 8.10 -68.22 -29.36
N GLU A 218 8.88 -67.96 -28.31
CA GLU A 218 10.32 -68.29 -28.26
C GLU A 218 10.56 -69.81 -28.15
N SER A 219 9.71 -70.55 -27.42
CA SER A 219 9.81 -72.01 -27.28
C SER A 219 9.30 -72.79 -28.49
N ILE A 220 8.34 -72.25 -29.26
CA ILE A 220 7.85 -72.84 -30.52
C ILE A 220 8.84 -72.59 -31.68
N LYS A 221 9.79 -71.65 -31.55
CA LYS A 221 10.83 -71.44 -32.55
C LYS A 221 11.73 -72.70 -32.60
N PRO A 222 11.70 -73.50 -33.69
CA PRO A 222 12.43 -74.76 -33.74
C PRO A 222 13.93 -74.51 -33.67
N SER A 223 14.61 -75.30 -32.84
CA SER A 223 16.05 -75.32 -32.58
C SER A 223 16.93 -75.71 -33.78
N SER A 224 16.41 -75.64 -35.00
CA SER A 224 17.20 -75.80 -36.23
C SER A 224 17.66 -74.42 -36.71
N LEU A 225 18.80 -73.99 -36.19
CA LEU A 225 19.93 -73.44 -36.94
C LEU A 225 20.92 -72.88 -35.91
N LYS A 226 21.99 -73.64 -35.69
CA LYS A 226 23.29 -73.04 -35.37
C LYS A 226 23.67 -72.12 -36.54
N PRO A 227 24.09 -70.88 -36.28
CA PRO A 227 25.18 -70.29 -37.03
C PRO A 227 26.40 -70.29 -36.12
N SER A 228 27.42 -70.99 -36.60
CA SER A 228 28.83 -70.67 -36.46
C SER A 228 29.14 -69.37 -35.71
N SER A 229 29.98 -69.51 -34.68
CA SER A 229 31.07 -68.59 -34.37
C SER A 229 31.28 -67.50 -35.42
N HIS A 230 30.91 -66.26 -35.11
CA HIS A 230 31.71 -65.09 -35.45
C HIS A 230 31.43 -64.00 -34.42
N HIS A 231 32.50 -63.73 -33.66
CA HIS A 231 32.72 -62.52 -32.91
C HIS A 231 32.57 -61.31 -33.86
N PRO A 232 31.82 -60.28 -33.45
CA PRO A 232 32.43 -58.96 -33.44
C PRO A 232 32.15 -58.25 -32.12
N GLN A 233 33.25 -57.92 -31.44
CA GLN A 233 33.51 -56.66 -30.74
C GLN A 233 32.29 -55.92 -30.19
N GLU A 234 32.16 -55.99 -28.86
CA GLU A 234 32.14 -54.82 -27.98
C GLU A 234 31.96 -53.48 -28.70
N ARG A 235 30.71 -53.02 -28.78
CA ARG A 235 30.42 -51.60 -28.61
C ARG A 235 29.57 -51.45 -27.37
N GLN A 236 30.22 -50.88 -26.37
CA GLN A 236 29.62 -50.41 -25.14
C GLN A 236 28.41 -49.52 -25.49
N PRO A 237 27.26 -49.68 -24.82
CA PRO A 237 26.26 -48.63 -24.82
C PRO A 237 26.86 -47.44 -24.06
N GLU A 238 27.16 -46.38 -24.80
CA GLU A 238 27.31 -45.05 -24.23
C GLU A 238 26.15 -44.83 -23.27
N LYS A 239 26.48 -44.67 -21.99
CA LYS A 239 25.59 -44.11 -20.99
C LYS A 239 25.11 -42.76 -21.52
N HIS A 240 23.94 -42.72 -22.16
CA HIS A 240 23.18 -41.49 -22.28
C HIS A 240 22.79 -41.09 -20.86
N GLN A 241 23.63 -40.24 -20.28
CA GLN A 241 23.23 -39.37 -19.19
C GLN A 241 22.11 -38.50 -19.76
N GLU A 242 20.86 -38.91 -19.55
CA GLU A 242 19.73 -37.99 -19.55
C GLU A 242 20.09 -36.89 -18.55
N LYS A 243 20.54 -35.76 -19.07
CA LYS A 243 20.63 -34.54 -18.29
C LYS A 243 19.21 -34.25 -17.78
N PRO A 244 19.03 -33.96 -16.48
CA PRO A 244 17.76 -33.46 -16.00
C PRO A 244 17.47 -32.17 -16.76
N VAL A 245 16.41 -32.19 -17.58
CA VAL A 245 15.82 -30.99 -18.14
C VAL A 245 15.37 -30.16 -16.94
N LYS A 246 16.20 -29.18 -16.55
CA LYS A 246 15.80 -28.12 -15.65
C LYS A 246 14.69 -27.37 -16.36
N ARG A 247 13.42 -27.73 -16.06
CA ARG A 247 12.28 -26.86 -16.33
C ARG A 247 12.53 -25.57 -15.57
N SER A 248 12.94 -24.52 -16.28
CA SER A 248 12.92 -23.17 -15.75
C SER A 248 11.48 -22.85 -15.38
N LYS A 249 11.29 -22.26 -14.20
CA LYS A 249 9.98 -21.81 -13.71
C LYS A 249 9.36 -20.71 -14.59
N ASP A 250 10.14 -20.17 -15.53
CA ASP A 250 9.78 -19.02 -16.36
C ASP A 250 8.85 -19.37 -17.53
N ASP A 251 8.73 -20.64 -17.92
CA ASP A 251 7.85 -21.02 -19.03
C ASP A 251 6.35 -20.91 -18.68
N PHE A 252 6.00 -20.93 -17.39
CA PHE A 252 4.60 -20.85 -16.96
C PHE A 252 4.00 -19.44 -17.09
N GLU A 253 4.82 -18.38 -16.98
CA GLU A 253 4.32 -17.00 -17.15
C GLU A 253 3.99 -16.64 -18.60
N SER A 254 4.61 -17.33 -19.57
CA SER A 254 4.33 -17.12 -21.00
C SER A 254 2.95 -17.60 -21.45
N PHE A 255 2.30 -18.46 -20.66
CA PHE A 255 1.00 -19.06 -21.01
C PHE A 255 -0.19 -18.27 -20.45
N LEU A 256 0.06 -17.24 -19.63
CA LEU A 256 -0.96 -16.42 -18.94
C LEU A 256 -1.00 -14.96 -19.40
N ARG A 257 -0.20 -14.58 -20.40
CA ARG A 257 -0.36 -13.32 -21.16
C ARG A 257 -1.03 -13.60 -22.50
#